data_AF-A0A3C1HCW1-F1
#
_entry.id   AF-A0A3C1HCW1-F1
#
_cell.length_a   1.000
_cell.length_b   1.000
_cell.length_c   1.000
_cell.angle_alpha   90.00
_cell.angle_beta   90.00
_cell.angle_gamma   90.00
#
_symmetry.space_group_name_H-M   'P 1'
#
loop_
_entity.id
_entity.type
_entity.pdbx_description
1 polymer ?
#
loop_
_entity_poly.entity_id
_entity_poly.type
_entity_poly.pdbx_seq_one_letter_code
_entity_poly.pdbx_strand_id
1 'polypeptide(L)'
;SSEELPAGVKADPGNQLYWRQNRRRLDFESLRDTLLSVSGSLDLTSGGHADDITTEPFSHRRTVYGFVERQNLPGLFRTFDFASPDATSPQRFSTTVPQQALFLMNSPFVLERARALMDRPEIRAAESEEQKVRKLYGLLYQRKPDSEDLKLAHEFLTQPTSAPATEPPPWQYGYGSVDEAGSKVTGFQALPFFNNYSWQGGKELPDPKTGWALLNSEGGHPGAGTGFAVIRRWVAPRDGVISLRGELEHPSERGDGIRSRVISSREGRLGEWVAAHSRTNTPIDRIRLKAGDVLDLVTDCRGNEGYDTFQWRVTLKYTKADGGADAAGRTTWQTKEDFGGPTAPKAKPLGGWEKYAQALLLSNELVFVD
;
A
#
# COMPACT_ATOMS: atom_id res chain seq x y z
N SER A 1 1.58 39.46 11.74
CA SER A 1 1.33 38.29 12.60
C SER A 1 -0.10 37.82 12.36
N SER A 2 -0.34 36.52 12.22
CA SER A 2 -1.69 35.94 12.17
C SER A 2 -2.25 35.58 13.55
N GLU A 3 -1.48 35.85 14.61
CA GLU A 3 -1.79 35.53 16.00
C GLU A 3 -3.13 36.12 16.45
N GLU A 4 -3.90 35.32 17.18
CA GLU A 4 -5.21 35.70 17.66
C GLU A 4 -5.11 36.39 19.01
N LEU A 5 -5.30 37.71 19.02
CA LEU A 5 -5.41 38.49 20.24
C LEU A 5 -6.87 38.44 20.73
N PRO A 6 -7.15 38.04 21.98
CA PRO A 6 -8.52 37.94 22.51
C PRO A 6 -9.34 39.21 22.33
N ALA A 7 -8.71 40.38 22.47
CA ALA A 7 -9.36 41.67 22.24
C ALA A 7 -9.74 41.88 20.77
N GLY A 8 -8.87 41.48 19.82
CA GLY A 8 -9.12 41.54 18.39
C GLY A 8 -10.22 40.59 17.96
N VAL A 9 -10.19 39.34 18.43
CA VAL A 9 -11.25 38.34 18.14
C VAL A 9 -12.60 38.80 18.68
N LYS A 10 -12.63 39.44 19.86
CA LYS A 10 -13.88 39.97 20.45
C LYS A 10 -14.42 41.18 19.69
N ALA A 11 -13.55 42.08 19.23
CA ALA A 11 -13.95 43.33 18.58
C ALA A 11 -14.26 43.16 17.08
N ASP A 12 -13.49 42.32 16.39
CA ASP A 12 -13.57 42.09 14.95
C ASP A 12 -13.15 40.64 14.62
N PRO A 13 -14.03 39.65 14.90
CA PRO A 13 -13.72 38.23 14.67
C PRO A 13 -13.46 37.92 13.19
N GLY A 14 -14.04 38.71 12.28
CA GLY A 14 -13.88 38.56 10.83
C GLY A 14 -12.60 39.18 10.28
N ASN A 15 -11.81 39.86 11.11
CA ASN A 15 -10.60 40.58 10.72
C ASN A 15 -10.85 41.59 9.56
N GLN A 16 -12.01 42.27 9.57
CA GLN A 16 -12.38 43.28 8.59
C GLN A 16 -11.58 44.58 8.74
N LEU A 17 -11.09 44.86 9.94
CA LEU A 17 -10.24 46.00 10.28
C LEU A 17 -8.74 45.66 10.20
N TYR A 18 -8.40 44.45 9.71
CA TYR A 18 -7.03 43.99 9.46
C TYR A 18 -6.10 44.10 10.68
N TRP A 19 -6.59 43.77 11.87
CA TRP A 19 -5.78 43.78 13.10
C TRP A 19 -4.80 42.60 13.18
N ARG A 20 -4.98 41.59 12.33
CA ARG A 20 -4.01 40.51 12.08
C ARG A 20 -3.91 40.21 10.59
N GLN A 21 -2.91 39.42 10.21
CA GLN A 21 -2.80 38.91 8.85
C GLN A 21 -3.68 37.66 8.68
N ASN A 22 -4.36 37.55 7.53
CA ASN A 22 -5.17 36.39 7.21
C ASN A 22 -4.28 35.24 6.76
N ARG A 23 -4.41 34.08 7.41
CA ARG A 23 -3.70 32.86 7.01
C ARG A 23 -4.11 32.46 5.60
N ARG A 24 -3.12 32.23 4.74
CA ARG A 24 -3.33 31.78 3.36
C ARG A 24 -2.69 30.43 3.18
N ARG A 25 -3.45 29.45 2.73
CA ARG A 25 -2.91 28.13 2.44
C ARG A 25 -1.93 28.21 1.27
N LEU A 26 -0.82 27.47 1.36
CA LEU A 26 0.06 27.25 0.22
C LEU A 26 -0.69 26.53 -0.91
N ASP A 27 -0.49 27.00 -2.14
CA ASP A 27 -0.90 26.26 -3.33
C ASP A 27 -0.04 25.00 -3.51
N PHE A 28 -0.41 24.15 -4.47
CA PHE A 28 0.30 22.89 -4.72
C PHE A 28 1.79 23.11 -4.97
N GLU A 29 2.12 24.07 -5.84
CA GLU A 29 3.48 24.36 -6.23
C GLU A 29 4.32 24.84 -5.05
N SER A 30 3.81 25.79 -4.27
CA SER A 30 4.50 26.33 -3.11
C SER A 30 4.61 25.30 -2.00
N LEU A 31 3.58 24.47 -1.77
CA LEU A 31 3.63 23.39 -0.79
C LEU A 31 4.73 22.39 -1.15
N ARG A 32 4.75 21.91 -2.40
CA ARG A 32 5.75 20.95 -2.86
C ARG A 32 7.17 21.53 -2.82
N ASP A 33 7.35 22.77 -3.25
CA ASP A 33 8.66 23.44 -3.22
C ASP A 33 9.12 23.70 -1.79
N THR A 34 8.21 24.04 -0.86
CA THR A 34 8.50 24.14 0.58
C THR A 34 8.98 22.81 1.13
N LEU A 35 8.28 21.70 0.86
CA LEU A 35 8.66 20.37 1.32
C LEU A 35 10.06 19.98 0.82
N LEU A 36 10.39 20.27 -0.45
CA LEU A 36 11.72 20.05 -1.02
C LEU A 36 12.79 20.93 -0.38
N SER A 37 12.45 22.19 -0.11
CA SER A 37 13.37 23.19 0.44
C SER A 37 13.76 22.83 1.87
N VAL A 38 12.78 22.58 2.74
CA VAL A 38 13.04 22.30 4.15
C VAL A 38 13.74 20.96 4.35
N SER A 39 13.48 19.95 3.49
CA SER A 39 14.22 18.70 3.51
C SER A 39 15.63 18.79 2.89
N GLY A 40 16.01 19.93 2.33
CA GLY A 40 17.36 20.15 1.77
C GLY A 40 17.59 19.50 0.40
N SER A 41 16.52 19.18 -0.31
CA SER A 41 16.57 18.46 -1.59
C SER A 41 16.20 19.29 -2.80
N LEU A 42 15.74 20.54 -2.62
CA LEU A 42 15.29 21.39 -3.72
C LEU A 42 16.44 21.69 -4.69
N ASP A 43 16.25 21.33 -5.96
CA ASP A 43 17.12 21.72 -7.06
C ASP A 43 16.65 23.06 -7.67
N LEU A 44 17.53 24.05 -7.63
CA LEU A 44 17.32 25.41 -8.13
C LEU A 44 17.81 25.61 -9.58
N THR A 45 18.27 24.54 -10.24
CA THR A 45 18.73 24.57 -11.64
C THR A 45 17.66 25.16 -12.55
N SER A 46 18.02 26.24 -13.25
CA SER A 46 17.10 27.03 -14.07
C SER A 46 17.15 26.64 -15.55
N GLY A 47 16.00 26.70 -16.22
CA GLY A 47 15.85 26.33 -17.64
C GLY A 47 15.85 24.82 -17.90
N GLY A 48 15.95 24.39 -19.16
CA GLY A 48 15.94 22.97 -19.53
C GLY A 48 14.54 22.37 -19.70
N HIS A 49 14.50 21.06 -19.96
CA HIS A 49 13.25 20.34 -20.18
C HIS A 49 12.44 20.18 -18.89
N ALA A 50 11.13 19.94 -19.06
CA ALA A 50 10.24 19.60 -17.95
C ALA A 50 10.48 18.17 -17.45
N ASP A 51 10.22 17.94 -16.17
CA ASP A 51 10.40 16.65 -15.49
C ASP A 51 9.06 16.09 -14.99
N ASP A 52 8.93 14.77 -14.95
CA ASP A 52 7.83 14.15 -14.24
C ASP A 52 8.02 14.28 -12.72
N ILE A 53 7.12 15.03 -12.08
CA ILE A 53 7.10 15.27 -10.64
C ILE A 53 6.11 14.37 -9.89
N THR A 54 5.39 13.51 -10.61
CA THR A 54 4.27 12.70 -10.09
C THR A 54 4.60 11.22 -9.96
N THR A 55 5.65 10.75 -10.64
CA THR A 55 6.09 9.35 -10.63
C THR A 55 7.42 9.20 -9.90
N GLU A 56 7.63 8.06 -9.24
CA GLU A 56 8.93 7.71 -8.65
C GLU A 56 9.96 7.33 -9.74
N PRO A 57 11.22 7.76 -9.61
CA PRO A 57 11.77 8.65 -8.56
C PRO A 57 11.28 10.09 -8.74
N PHE A 58 10.79 10.71 -7.65
CA PHE A 58 10.23 12.06 -7.72
C PHE A 58 11.32 13.09 -8.04
N SER A 59 11.11 13.92 -9.08
CA SER A 59 12.05 14.98 -9.42
C SER A 59 12.23 15.97 -8.26
N HIS A 60 13.46 16.43 -8.04
CA HIS A 60 13.80 17.41 -7.02
C HIS A 60 13.72 18.86 -7.49
N ARG A 61 13.38 19.05 -8.76
CA ARG A 61 13.27 20.38 -9.36
C ARG A 61 12.07 21.13 -8.82
N ARG A 62 12.17 22.46 -8.86
CA ARG A 62 11.04 23.36 -8.61
C ARG A 62 9.83 22.93 -9.41
N THR A 63 8.66 23.01 -8.78
CA THR A 63 7.39 22.51 -9.34
C THR A 63 7.00 23.21 -10.64
N VAL A 64 7.50 24.43 -10.89
CA VAL A 64 7.36 25.15 -12.17
C VAL A 64 7.93 24.39 -13.38
N TYR A 65 8.89 23.47 -13.16
CA TYR A 65 9.45 22.59 -14.21
C TYR A 65 8.70 21.25 -14.32
N GLY A 66 7.58 21.09 -13.60
CA GLY A 66 6.76 19.88 -13.69
C GLY A 66 6.15 19.71 -15.07
N PHE A 67 6.26 18.51 -15.62
CA PHE A 67 5.65 18.13 -16.88
C PHE A 67 4.13 18.11 -16.74
N VAL A 68 3.44 18.80 -17.65
CA VAL A 68 1.98 18.87 -17.71
C VAL A 68 1.52 18.34 -19.06
N GLU A 69 0.92 17.15 -19.05
CA GLU A 69 0.16 16.64 -20.18
C GLU A 69 -1.26 17.21 -20.14
N ARG A 70 -1.52 18.19 -21.01
CA ARG A 70 -2.78 18.94 -21.09
C ARG A 70 -4.03 18.05 -21.06
N GLN A 71 -4.07 17.07 -21.96
CA GLN A 71 -5.20 16.16 -22.13
C GLN A 71 -5.36 15.11 -21.02
N ASN A 72 -4.33 14.91 -20.18
CA ASN A 72 -4.29 13.84 -19.21
C ASN A 72 -3.59 14.30 -17.91
N LEU A 73 -4.17 15.29 -17.26
CA LEU A 73 -3.63 15.81 -16.02
C LEU A 73 -3.75 14.75 -14.88
N PRO A 74 -2.64 14.38 -14.22
CA PRO A 74 -2.67 13.45 -13.09
C PRO A 74 -3.63 13.88 -11.98
N GLY A 75 -4.26 12.90 -11.32
CA GLY A 75 -5.23 13.15 -10.25
C GLY A 75 -4.68 13.96 -9.07
N LEU A 76 -3.36 13.88 -8.83
CA LEU A 76 -2.64 14.67 -7.84
C LEU A 76 -2.91 16.18 -8.01
N PHE A 77 -2.70 16.70 -9.22
CA PHE A 77 -2.89 18.14 -9.49
C PHE A 77 -4.33 18.58 -9.24
N ARG A 78 -5.32 17.77 -9.66
CA ARG A 78 -6.73 18.05 -9.40
C ARG A 78 -7.06 18.03 -7.92
N THR A 79 -6.44 17.13 -7.15
CA THR A 79 -6.66 16.99 -5.72
C THR A 79 -6.19 18.23 -4.95
N PHE A 80 -5.18 18.95 -5.46
CA PHE A 80 -4.62 20.15 -4.84
C PHE A 80 -4.93 21.44 -5.63
N ASP A 81 -6.12 21.50 -6.23
CA ASP A 81 -6.68 22.69 -6.87
C ASP A 81 -5.76 23.35 -7.92
N PHE A 82 -4.96 22.54 -8.63
CA PHE A 82 -4.14 23.02 -9.73
C PHE A 82 -5.02 23.61 -10.83
N ALA A 83 -4.56 24.71 -11.43
CA ALA A 83 -5.31 25.37 -12.50
C ALA A 83 -5.45 24.44 -13.72
N SER A 84 -6.65 24.36 -14.29
CA SER A 84 -6.87 23.56 -15.51
C SER A 84 -5.97 24.09 -16.64
N PRO A 85 -5.14 23.24 -17.27
CA PRO A 85 -4.29 23.66 -18.38
C PRO A 85 -5.05 23.77 -19.71
N ASP A 86 -6.29 23.28 -19.75
CA ASP A 86 -7.12 23.17 -20.95
C ASP A 86 -8.20 24.26 -21.04
N ALA A 87 -8.36 25.06 -19.99
CA ALA A 87 -9.36 26.11 -19.91
C ALA A 87 -8.81 27.37 -19.26
N THR A 88 -9.43 28.52 -19.55
CA THR A 88 -9.13 29.76 -18.85
C THR A 88 -9.54 29.64 -17.38
N SER A 89 -8.62 29.93 -16.46
CA SER A 89 -8.87 29.94 -15.01
C SER A 89 -8.71 31.36 -14.46
N PRO A 90 -9.81 32.12 -14.25
CA PRO A 90 -9.73 33.49 -13.75
C PRO A 90 -9.28 33.57 -12.28
N GLN A 91 -9.51 32.49 -11.53
CA GLN A 91 -9.10 32.35 -10.14
C GLN A 91 -8.90 30.86 -9.82
N ARG A 92 -7.91 30.54 -8.98
CA ARG A 92 -7.79 29.18 -8.43
C ARG A 92 -8.78 28.99 -7.29
N PHE A 93 -9.47 27.85 -7.30
CA PHE A 93 -10.19 27.40 -6.12
C PHE A 93 -9.20 27.05 -5.01
N SER A 94 -9.63 27.19 -3.76
CA SER A 94 -8.86 26.75 -2.61
C SER A 94 -9.79 25.95 -1.73
N THR A 95 -9.58 24.64 -1.70
CA THR A 95 -10.41 23.71 -0.94
C THR A 95 -9.59 23.13 0.19
N THR A 96 -10.06 23.24 1.43
CA THR A 96 -9.41 22.60 2.58
C THR A 96 -10.24 21.39 2.97
N VAL A 97 -9.87 20.22 2.47
CA VAL A 97 -10.65 18.98 2.67
C VAL A 97 -9.80 17.88 3.33
N PRO A 98 -10.40 17.05 4.22
CA PRO A 98 -9.66 15.98 4.92
C PRO A 98 -8.92 15.01 3.99
N GLN A 99 -9.45 14.79 2.79
CA GLN A 99 -8.86 13.89 1.78
C GLN A 99 -7.46 14.36 1.34
N GLN A 100 -7.20 15.67 1.26
CA GLN A 100 -5.89 16.20 0.92
C GLN A 100 -4.87 15.94 2.04
N ALA A 101 -5.29 16.10 3.31
CA ALA A 101 -4.44 15.78 4.46
C ALA A 101 -4.12 14.27 4.50
N LEU A 102 -5.14 13.43 4.29
CA LEU A 102 -4.96 11.98 4.22
C LEU A 102 -4.04 11.57 3.06
N PHE A 103 -4.16 12.24 1.89
CA PHE A 103 -3.26 12.03 0.77
C PHE A 103 -1.80 12.30 1.17
N LEU A 104 -1.52 13.49 1.74
CA LEU A 104 -0.17 13.85 2.15
C LEU A 104 0.40 12.91 3.22
N MET A 105 -0.44 12.47 4.17
CA MET A 105 -0.03 11.53 5.23
C MET A 105 0.42 10.16 4.68
N ASN A 106 -0.11 9.75 3.52
CA ASN A 106 0.21 8.47 2.89
C ASN A 106 1.07 8.62 1.62
N SER A 107 1.44 9.84 1.25
CA SER A 107 2.16 10.13 0.01
C SER A 107 3.62 9.66 0.10
N PRO A 108 4.09 8.78 -0.81
CA PRO A 108 5.48 8.33 -0.82
C PRO A 108 6.48 9.51 -0.89
N PHE A 109 6.15 10.55 -1.66
CA PHE A 109 6.93 11.79 -1.73
C PHE A 109 7.13 12.44 -0.35
N VAL A 110 6.06 12.63 0.43
CA VAL A 110 6.11 13.23 1.78
C VAL A 110 6.89 12.33 2.74
N LEU A 111 6.69 11.01 2.67
CA LEU A 111 7.46 10.06 3.47
C LEU A 111 8.95 10.18 3.18
N GLU A 112 9.34 10.32 1.91
CA GLU A 112 10.74 10.55 1.52
C GLU A 112 11.26 11.89 2.02
N ARG A 113 10.46 12.97 1.94
CA ARG A 113 10.85 14.29 2.47
C ARG A 113 11.06 14.27 3.99
N ALA A 114 10.25 13.51 4.73
CA ALA A 114 10.42 13.34 6.17
C ALA A 114 11.75 12.64 6.51
N ARG A 115 12.14 11.62 5.74
CA ARG A 115 13.45 10.96 5.88
C ARG A 115 14.60 11.89 5.53
N ALA A 116 14.51 12.57 4.38
CA ALA A 116 15.51 13.52 3.93
C ALA A 116 15.72 14.68 4.94
N LEU A 117 14.64 15.18 5.55
CA LEU A 117 14.71 16.17 6.62
C LEU A 117 15.50 15.65 7.83
N MET A 118 15.27 14.41 8.25
CA MET A 118 16.03 13.79 9.34
C MET A 118 17.49 13.51 8.98
N ASP A 119 17.78 13.35 7.70
CA ASP A 119 19.13 13.10 7.18
C ASP A 119 19.96 14.36 6.97
N ARG A 120 19.36 15.54 7.12
CA ARG A 120 20.06 16.82 7.04
C ARG A 120 21.23 16.88 8.03
N PRO A 121 22.41 17.37 7.62
CA PRO A 121 23.59 17.48 8.48
C PRO A 121 23.31 18.25 9.78
N GLU A 122 22.52 19.32 9.69
CA GLU A 122 22.14 20.14 10.84
C GLU A 122 21.39 19.31 11.88
N ILE A 123 20.45 18.46 11.44
CA ILE A 123 19.64 17.60 12.30
C ILE A 123 20.45 16.42 12.85
N ARG A 124 21.27 15.78 12.01
CA ARG A 124 22.15 14.67 12.43
C ARG A 124 23.20 15.11 13.45
N ALA A 125 23.68 16.33 13.37
CA ALA A 125 24.64 16.92 14.32
C ALA A 125 23.98 17.41 15.63
N ALA A 126 22.73 17.06 15.93
CA ALA A 126 22.14 17.35 17.23
C ALA A 126 22.56 16.31 18.28
N GLU A 127 23.07 16.80 19.41
CA GLU A 127 23.62 15.99 20.51
C GLU A 127 22.55 15.60 21.54
N SER A 128 21.40 16.27 21.53
CA SER A 128 20.26 15.96 22.39
C SER A 128 18.93 16.01 21.65
N GLU A 129 17.89 15.37 22.20
CA GLU A 129 16.53 15.42 21.64
C GLU A 129 16.00 16.85 21.58
N GLU A 130 16.19 17.62 22.65
CA GLU A 130 15.76 19.02 22.69
C GLU A 130 16.47 19.86 21.61
N GLN A 131 17.78 19.69 21.44
CA GLN A 131 18.53 20.40 20.40
C GLN A 131 18.01 20.02 19.01
N LYS A 132 17.66 18.75 18.80
CA LYS A 132 17.10 18.26 17.54
C LYS A 132 15.73 18.89 17.25
N VAL A 133 14.84 18.95 18.24
CA VAL A 133 13.54 19.65 18.13
C VAL A 133 13.75 21.13 17.81
N ARG A 134 14.65 21.81 18.53
CA ARG A 134 14.96 23.23 18.26
C ARG A 134 15.44 23.47 16.84
N LYS A 135 16.28 22.59 16.29
CA LYS A 135 16.75 22.68 14.90
C LYS A 135 15.62 22.41 13.89
N LEU A 136 14.74 21.44 14.15
CA LEU A 136 13.56 21.19 13.29
C LEU A 136 12.65 22.42 13.22
N TYR A 137 12.31 23.03 14.36
CA TYR A 137 11.48 24.24 14.41
C TYR A 137 12.14 25.43 13.71
N GLY A 138 13.46 25.59 13.86
CA GLY A 138 14.21 26.63 13.16
C GLY A 138 14.20 26.46 11.65
N LEU A 139 14.29 25.23 11.15
CA LEU A 139 14.25 24.95 9.70
C LEU A 139 12.85 25.06 9.11
N LEU A 140 11.83 24.59 9.84
CA LEU A 140 10.46 24.51 9.34
C LEU A 140 9.68 25.81 9.53
N TYR A 141 9.77 26.42 10.70
CA TYR A 141 8.91 27.54 11.11
C TYR A 141 9.68 28.84 11.34
N GLN A 142 11.01 28.81 11.21
CA GLN A 142 11.89 29.97 11.43
C GLN A 142 11.73 30.60 12.83
N ARG A 143 11.35 29.79 13.82
CA ARG A 143 11.25 30.19 15.24
C ARG A 143 11.82 29.12 16.16
N LYS A 144 11.99 29.49 17.43
CA LYS A 144 12.31 28.52 18.49
C LYS A 144 11.02 27.86 18.99
N PRO A 145 11.06 26.57 19.37
CA PRO A 145 9.95 25.94 20.06
C PRO A 145 9.80 26.57 21.46
N ASP A 146 8.56 26.73 21.90
CA ASP A 146 8.25 27.10 23.27
C ASP A 146 8.21 25.86 24.20
N SER A 147 7.80 26.05 25.45
CA SER A 147 7.72 24.95 26.42
C SER A 147 6.64 23.92 26.10
N GLU A 148 5.54 24.33 25.45
CA GLU A 148 4.46 23.45 25.05
C GLU A 148 4.89 22.59 23.84
N ASP A 149 5.54 23.21 22.85
CA ASP A 149 6.14 22.54 21.70
C ASP A 149 7.12 21.43 22.12
N LEU A 150 8.02 21.73 23.07
CA LEU A 150 9.00 20.77 23.59
C LEU A 150 8.31 19.61 24.34
N LYS A 151 7.25 19.90 25.09
CA LYS A 151 6.46 18.89 25.79
C LYS A 151 5.75 17.96 24.80
N LEU A 152 5.08 18.52 23.79
CA LEU A 152 4.40 17.74 22.74
C LEU A 152 5.38 16.87 21.95
N ALA A 153 6.57 17.40 21.65
CA ALA A 153 7.64 16.62 21.00
C ALA A 153 8.03 15.39 21.82
N HIS A 154 8.25 15.58 23.12
CA HIS A 154 8.62 14.49 24.03
C HIS A 154 7.51 13.45 24.15
N GLU A 155 6.25 13.88 24.31
CA GLU A 155 5.09 12.98 24.35
C GLU A 155 4.96 12.17 23.05
N PHE A 156 5.14 12.80 21.89
CA PHE A 156 5.07 12.11 20.60
C PHE A 156 6.18 11.06 20.46
N LEU A 157 7.42 11.39 20.84
CA LEU A 157 8.59 10.53 20.67
C LEU A 157 8.62 9.36 21.66
N THR A 158 8.00 9.52 22.83
CA THR A 158 7.92 8.47 23.87
C THR A 158 6.71 7.57 23.74
N GLN A 159 5.72 7.94 22.92
CA GLN A 159 4.58 7.06 22.65
C GLN A 159 5.05 5.75 21.99
N PRO A 160 4.63 4.58 22.53
CA PRO A 160 4.96 3.29 21.94
C PRO A 160 4.38 3.26 20.54
N THR A 161 5.26 3.33 19.55
CA THR A 161 4.86 3.21 18.16
C THR A 161 4.46 1.76 17.94
N SER A 162 3.16 1.47 17.88
CA SER A 162 2.71 0.22 17.27
C SER A 162 3.18 0.27 15.82
N ALA A 163 4.27 -0.43 15.50
CA ALA A 163 4.56 -0.73 14.12
C ALA A 163 3.27 -1.37 13.57
N PRO A 164 2.67 -0.86 12.47
CA PRO A 164 1.65 -1.65 11.81
C PRO A 164 2.33 -2.98 11.54
N ALA A 165 1.78 -4.06 12.13
CA ALA A 165 2.29 -5.39 11.89
C ALA A 165 2.46 -5.50 10.38
N THR A 166 3.68 -5.76 9.92
CA THR A 166 3.92 -6.15 8.55
C THR A 166 3.35 -7.55 8.42
N GLU A 167 2.02 -7.66 8.49
CA GLU A 167 1.31 -8.85 8.13
C GLU A 167 1.62 -9.05 6.65
N PRO A 168 2.24 -10.17 6.25
CA PRO A 168 2.32 -10.51 4.85
C PRO A 168 0.89 -10.48 4.29
N PRO A 169 0.68 -10.04 3.04
CA PRO A 169 -0.64 -10.09 2.43
C PRO A 169 -1.18 -11.53 2.62
N PRO A 170 -2.46 -11.68 3.02
CA PRO A 170 -3.00 -12.97 3.42
C PRO A 170 -2.88 -14.00 2.29
N TRP A 171 -2.81 -13.55 1.03
CA TRP A 171 -2.61 -14.38 -0.14
C TRP A 171 -1.21 -14.24 -0.75
N GLN A 172 -0.63 -15.38 -1.12
CA GLN A 172 0.54 -15.48 -1.97
C GLN A 172 0.21 -16.35 -3.18
N TYR A 173 0.80 -16.03 -4.33
CA TYR A 173 0.53 -16.70 -5.60
C TYR A 173 1.82 -17.32 -6.13
N GLY A 174 1.81 -18.63 -6.32
CA GLY A 174 3.03 -19.37 -6.63
C GLY A 174 2.77 -20.67 -7.34
N TYR A 175 3.84 -21.44 -7.46
CA TYR A 175 3.82 -22.81 -7.93
C TYR A 175 4.68 -23.69 -7.01
N GLY A 176 4.47 -25.00 -7.08
CA GLY A 176 5.29 -25.95 -6.34
C GLY A 176 4.86 -27.38 -6.62
N SER A 177 5.33 -28.27 -5.76
CA SER A 177 5.00 -29.70 -5.80
C SER A 177 4.17 -30.08 -4.59
N VAL A 178 3.52 -31.23 -4.67
CA VAL A 178 2.92 -31.89 -3.50
C VAL A 178 3.63 -33.22 -3.30
N ASP A 179 3.85 -33.60 -2.06
CA ASP A 179 4.41 -34.91 -1.72
C ASP A 179 3.56 -36.07 -2.27
N GLU A 180 4.14 -37.28 -2.29
CA GLU A 180 3.47 -38.47 -2.83
C GLU A 180 2.16 -38.79 -2.11
N ALA A 181 2.09 -38.52 -0.80
CA ALA A 181 0.88 -38.69 0.01
C ALA A 181 -0.20 -37.64 -0.27
N GLY A 182 0.10 -36.60 -1.05
CA GLY A 182 -0.80 -35.50 -1.37
C GLY A 182 -1.12 -34.59 -0.19
N SER A 183 -0.35 -34.68 0.89
CA SER A 183 -0.63 -34.11 2.21
C SER A 183 0.22 -32.90 2.55
N LYS A 184 1.25 -32.58 1.76
CA LYS A 184 2.14 -31.45 2.01
C LYS A 184 2.62 -30.80 0.72
N VAL A 185 2.57 -29.47 0.65
CA VAL A 185 3.23 -28.70 -0.40
C VAL A 185 4.74 -28.66 -0.15
N THR A 186 5.51 -28.97 -1.19
CA THR A 186 6.98 -28.92 -1.18
C THR A 186 7.47 -27.95 -2.26
N GLY A 187 8.53 -27.20 -1.95
CA GLY A 187 9.17 -26.32 -2.93
C GLY A 187 8.33 -25.15 -3.45
N PHE A 188 7.39 -24.61 -2.65
CA PHE A 188 6.62 -23.42 -3.04
C PHE A 188 7.54 -22.26 -3.44
N GLN A 189 7.34 -21.73 -4.65
CA GLN A 189 8.02 -20.56 -5.19
C GLN A 189 6.97 -19.58 -5.69
N ALA A 190 7.14 -18.30 -5.39
CA ALA A 190 6.28 -17.25 -5.92
C ALA A 190 6.40 -17.19 -7.46
N LEU A 191 5.28 -16.93 -8.14
CA LEU A 191 5.30 -16.63 -9.57
C LEU A 191 5.95 -15.24 -9.74
N PRO A 192 6.99 -15.09 -10.57
CA PRO A 192 7.82 -13.90 -10.55
C PRO A 192 7.26 -12.72 -11.35
N PHE A 193 6.28 -12.94 -12.23
CA PHE A 193 5.75 -11.91 -13.11
C PHE A 193 4.26 -11.69 -12.92
N PHE A 194 3.86 -10.42 -12.77
CA PHE A 194 2.47 -9.99 -12.72
C PHE A 194 2.20 -8.97 -13.83
N ASN A 195 1.20 -9.21 -14.67
CA ASN A 195 0.89 -8.39 -15.85
C ASN A 195 -0.35 -7.48 -15.67
N ASN A 196 -0.75 -7.19 -14.43
CA ASN A 196 -2.02 -6.55 -14.03
C ASN A 196 -3.27 -7.45 -14.01
N TYR A 197 -3.22 -8.63 -14.62
CA TYR A 197 -4.36 -9.55 -14.68
C TYR A 197 -4.04 -10.94 -14.09
N SER A 198 -2.81 -11.40 -14.25
CA SER A 198 -2.36 -12.72 -13.84
C SER A 198 -0.94 -12.71 -13.28
N TRP A 199 -0.71 -13.59 -12.31
CA TRP A 199 0.60 -14.06 -11.90
C TRP A 199 1.02 -15.22 -12.81
N GLN A 200 2.27 -15.21 -13.29
CA GLN A 200 2.77 -16.19 -14.26
C GLN A 200 4.29 -16.38 -14.16
N GLY A 201 4.78 -17.46 -14.77
CA GLY A 201 6.20 -17.85 -14.72
C GLY A 201 7.19 -16.87 -15.33
N GLY A 202 6.78 -16.17 -16.39
CA GLY A 202 7.61 -15.23 -17.14
C GLY A 202 6.76 -14.23 -17.92
N LYS A 203 7.38 -13.30 -18.68
CA LYS A 203 6.64 -12.29 -19.47
C LYS A 203 5.76 -12.90 -20.57
N GLU A 204 6.22 -14.02 -21.12
CA GLU A 204 5.57 -14.77 -22.19
C GLU A 204 5.15 -16.14 -21.66
N LEU A 205 4.10 -16.70 -22.25
CA LEU A 205 3.64 -18.06 -22.00
C LEU A 205 3.70 -18.85 -23.32
N PRO A 206 4.18 -20.11 -23.31
CA PRO A 206 4.66 -20.84 -22.14
C PRO A 206 6.04 -20.33 -21.65
N ASP A 207 6.21 -20.24 -20.33
CA ASP A 207 7.50 -19.95 -19.71
C ASP A 207 8.43 -21.19 -19.82
N PRO A 208 9.74 -21.04 -20.12
CA PRO A 208 10.63 -22.17 -20.30
C PRO A 208 10.77 -23.12 -19.09
N LYS A 209 10.50 -22.64 -17.88
CA LYS A 209 10.61 -23.44 -16.65
C LYS A 209 9.26 -23.99 -16.20
N THR A 210 8.24 -23.14 -16.17
CA THR A 210 6.94 -23.41 -15.54
C THR A 210 5.83 -23.69 -16.54
N GLY A 211 6.11 -23.59 -17.85
CA GLY A 211 5.17 -23.83 -18.92
C GLY A 211 4.01 -22.84 -18.88
N TRP A 212 2.79 -23.36 -18.85
CA TRP A 212 1.56 -22.56 -18.81
C TRP A 212 1.11 -22.16 -17.40
N ALA A 213 1.95 -22.36 -16.37
CA ALA A 213 1.61 -22.03 -14.99
C ALA A 213 1.21 -20.56 -14.83
N LEU A 214 -0.06 -20.33 -14.48
CA LEU A 214 -0.59 -19.01 -14.21
C LEU A 214 -1.73 -19.04 -13.19
N LEU A 215 -1.92 -17.94 -12.47
CA LEU A 215 -3.05 -17.68 -11.58
C LEU A 215 -3.64 -16.31 -11.89
N ASN A 216 -4.96 -16.23 -11.99
CA ASN A 216 -5.71 -14.97 -12.10
C ASN A 216 -6.79 -14.91 -11.01
N SER A 217 -7.67 -13.90 -11.06
CA SER A 217 -8.76 -13.76 -10.08
C SER A 217 -9.80 -14.89 -10.13
N GLU A 218 -9.94 -15.57 -11.27
CA GLU A 218 -10.98 -16.59 -11.49
C GLU A 218 -10.47 -18.02 -11.23
N GLY A 219 -9.20 -18.27 -11.51
CA GLY A 219 -8.61 -19.61 -11.54
C GLY A 219 -7.17 -19.54 -12.04
N GLY A 220 -6.89 -20.30 -13.09
CA GLY A 220 -5.56 -20.31 -13.67
C GLY A 220 -5.36 -21.44 -14.66
N HIS A 221 -4.10 -21.84 -14.78
CA HIS A 221 -3.69 -23.00 -15.57
C HIS A 221 -2.50 -23.65 -14.85
N PRO A 222 -2.49 -24.98 -14.65
CA PRO A 222 -1.34 -25.66 -14.06
C PRO A 222 -0.11 -25.60 -14.99
N GLY A 223 1.08 -25.72 -14.42
CA GLY A 223 2.30 -25.89 -15.20
C GLY A 223 2.50 -27.33 -15.67
N ALA A 224 3.57 -27.55 -16.42
CA ALA A 224 3.87 -28.87 -17.00
C ALA A 224 4.31 -29.90 -15.95
N GLY A 225 3.52 -30.95 -15.75
CA GLY A 225 3.86 -32.06 -14.86
C GLY A 225 3.69 -31.79 -13.36
N THR A 226 4.09 -32.76 -12.54
CA THR A 226 3.79 -32.80 -11.09
C THR A 226 4.57 -31.79 -10.23
N GLY A 227 5.54 -31.10 -10.83
CA GLY A 227 6.42 -30.14 -10.16
C GLY A 227 5.93 -28.68 -10.16
N PHE A 228 4.89 -28.38 -10.95
CA PHE A 228 4.45 -27.01 -11.26
C PHE A 228 2.95 -26.84 -11.02
N ALA A 229 2.43 -27.48 -9.97
CA ALA A 229 1.09 -27.20 -9.48
C ALA A 229 1.00 -25.71 -9.13
N VAL A 230 -0.04 -25.02 -9.56
CA VAL A 230 -0.27 -23.62 -9.19
C VAL A 230 -0.94 -23.56 -7.82
N ILE A 231 -0.50 -22.61 -6.99
CA ILE A 231 -0.83 -22.58 -5.57
C ILE A 231 -1.27 -21.17 -5.19
N ARG A 232 -2.50 -21.04 -4.69
CA ARG A 232 -2.91 -19.87 -3.90
C ARG A 232 -2.71 -20.23 -2.43
N ARG A 233 -1.75 -19.57 -1.79
CA ARG A 233 -1.37 -19.79 -0.40
C ARG A 233 -2.02 -18.74 0.48
N TRP A 234 -2.82 -19.17 1.45
CA TRP A 234 -3.39 -18.30 2.47
C TRP A 234 -2.70 -18.49 3.82
N VAL A 235 -2.35 -17.39 4.50
CA VAL A 235 -1.77 -17.43 5.85
C VAL A 235 -2.79 -16.94 6.87
N ALA A 236 -3.07 -17.77 7.88
CA ALA A 236 -4.07 -17.47 8.90
C ALA A 236 -3.63 -16.25 9.73
N PRO A 237 -4.42 -15.15 9.75
CA PRO A 237 -4.06 -13.96 10.52
C PRO A 237 -4.21 -14.18 12.03
N ARG A 238 -5.01 -15.17 12.44
CA ARG A 238 -5.30 -15.46 13.84
C ARG A 238 -5.85 -16.86 14.05
N ASP A 239 -5.89 -17.24 15.32
CA ASP A 239 -6.50 -18.46 15.82
C ASP A 239 -8.00 -18.52 15.51
N GLY A 240 -8.49 -19.73 15.24
CA GLY A 240 -9.92 -19.97 15.16
C GLY A 240 -10.29 -21.14 14.27
N VAL A 241 -11.53 -21.11 13.82
CA VAL A 241 -12.14 -22.14 12.98
C VAL A 241 -12.75 -21.45 11.76
N ILE A 242 -12.36 -21.91 10.58
CA ILE A 242 -12.94 -21.44 9.32
C ILE A 242 -13.71 -22.56 8.62
N SER A 243 -14.63 -22.15 7.75
CA SER A 243 -15.22 -22.98 6.70
C SER A 243 -14.69 -22.55 5.34
N LEU A 244 -14.55 -23.50 4.43
CA LEU A 244 -14.24 -23.27 3.02
C LEU A 244 -15.47 -23.62 2.18
N ARG A 245 -15.82 -22.74 1.25
CA ARG A 245 -16.80 -22.98 0.18
C ARG A 245 -16.20 -22.56 -1.14
N GLY A 246 -16.37 -23.37 -2.18
CA GLY A 246 -15.95 -23.01 -3.52
C GLY A 246 -16.56 -23.90 -4.56
N GLU A 247 -16.40 -23.51 -5.82
CA GLU A 247 -16.79 -24.28 -7.00
C GLU A 247 -15.57 -24.38 -7.91
N LEU A 248 -15.17 -25.62 -8.19
CA LEU A 248 -14.08 -25.96 -9.10
C LEU A 248 -14.68 -26.30 -10.45
N GLU A 249 -14.17 -25.70 -11.52
CA GLU A 249 -14.61 -25.96 -12.88
C GLU A 249 -13.43 -26.15 -13.82
N HIS A 250 -13.51 -27.21 -14.63
CA HIS A 250 -12.70 -27.40 -15.83
C HIS A 250 -13.59 -27.16 -17.06
N PRO A 251 -13.63 -25.93 -17.63
CA PRO A 251 -14.60 -25.54 -18.64
C PRO A 251 -14.27 -26.02 -20.06
N SER A 252 -13.01 -26.35 -20.34
CA SER A 252 -12.62 -26.92 -21.64
C SER A 252 -13.35 -28.24 -21.87
N GLU A 253 -13.66 -28.60 -23.12
CA GLU A 253 -14.12 -29.93 -23.54
C GLU A 253 -12.96 -30.87 -23.94
N ARG A 254 -11.72 -30.37 -23.87
CA ARG A 254 -10.46 -31.08 -24.16
C ARG A 254 -9.56 -31.08 -22.94
N GLY A 255 -8.61 -32.01 -22.87
CA GLY A 255 -7.70 -32.18 -21.73
C GLY A 255 -8.11 -33.35 -20.82
N ASP A 256 -7.21 -33.77 -19.93
CA ASP A 256 -7.50 -34.82 -18.94
C ASP A 256 -8.10 -34.27 -17.64
N GLY A 257 -8.20 -32.94 -17.54
CA GLY A 257 -8.79 -32.22 -16.45
C GLY A 257 -7.84 -32.04 -15.29
N ILE A 258 -8.32 -31.30 -14.30
CA ILE A 258 -7.51 -30.81 -13.20
C ILE A 258 -7.85 -31.51 -11.89
N ARG A 259 -6.85 -31.59 -11.02
CA ARG A 259 -7.01 -31.98 -9.62
C ARG A 259 -6.69 -30.79 -8.73
N SER A 260 -7.61 -30.49 -7.83
CA SER A 260 -7.42 -29.43 -6.85
C SER A 260 -7.48 -29.97 -5.43
N ARG A 261 -6.59 -29.47 -4.57
CA ARG A 261 -6.43 -29.89 -3.18
C ARG A 261 -6.40 -28.69 -2.25
N VAL A 262 -6.97 -28.86 -1.06
CA VAL A 262 -6.78 -27.94 0.06
C VAL A 262 -5.85 -28.62 1.05
N ILE A 263 -4.68 -28.02 1.28
CA ILE A 263 -3.64 -28.58 2.15
C ILE A 263 -3.34 -27.59 3.28
N SER A 264 -3.51 -28.04 4.52
CA SER A 264 -3.14 -27.29 5.72
C SER A 264 -1.74 -27.66 6.17
N SER A 265 -0.94 -26.67 6.59
CA SER A 265 0.35 -26.92 7.24
C SER A 265 0.22 -27.68 8.57
N ARG A 266 -0.98 -27.68 9.18
CA ARG A 266 -1.27 -28.32 10.46
C ARG A 266 -1.88 -29.71 10.29
N GLU A 267 -2.92 -29.82 9.48
CA GLU A 267 -3.76 -31.02 9.39
C GLU A 267 -3.50 -31.83 8.10
N GLY A 268 -2.61 -31.38 7.22
CA GLY A 268 -2.33 -32.04 5.95
C GLY A 268 -3.46 -31.82 4.92
N ARG A 269 -3.73 -32.82 4.07
CA ARG A 269 -4.78 -32.71 3.05
C ARG A 269 -6.18 -32.71 3.69
N LEU A 270 -6.91 -31.62 3.49
CA LEU A 270 -8.28 -31.44 4.00
C LEU A 270 -9.35 -31.79 2.97
N GLY A 271 -9.02 -31.70 1.69
CA GLY A 271 -9.93 -32.04 0.60
C GLY A 271 -9.19 -32.19 -0.73
N GLU A 272 -9.78 -33.00 -1.61
CA GLU A 272 -9.31 -33.24 -2.97
C GLU A 272 -10.52 -33.40 -3.88
N TRP A 273 -10.48 -32.71 -5.03
CA TRP A 273 -11.53 -32.77 -6.03
C TRP A 273 -10.90 -32.83 -7.41
N VAL A 274 -11.61 -33.48 -8.32
CA VAL A 274 -11.23 -33.60 -9.73
C VAL A 274 -12.34 -33.02 -10.57
N ALA A 275 -11.97 -32.22 -11.57
CA ALA A 275 -12.89 -31.69 -12.57
C ALA A 275 -12.32 -31.95 -13.97
N ALA A 276 -13.13 -32.60 -14.81
CA ALA A 276 -12.82 -32.83 -16.23
C ALA A 276 -14.10 -32.56 -17.02
N HIS A 277 -14.15 -31.46 -17.77
CA HIS A 277 -15.33 -31.03 -18.54
C HIS A 277 -16.57 -30.92 -17.64
N SER A 278 -16.36 -30.45 -16.42
CA SER A 278 -17.33 -30.50 -15.34
C SER A 278 -17.03 -29.45 -14.29
N ARG A 279 -18.02 -29.24 -13.42
CA ARG A 279 -17.92 -28.43 -12.22
C ARG A 279 -18.27 -29.25 -11.00
N THR A 280 -17.65 -28.93 -9.87
CA THR A 280 -17.90 -29.59 -8.58
C THR A 280 -17.73 -28.62 -7.42
N ASN A 281 -18.58 -28.76 -6.41
CA ASN A 281 -18.47 -27.97 -5.19
C ASN A 281 -17.34 -28.52 -4.31
N THR A 282 -16.58 -27.62 -3.69
CA THR A 282 -15.44 -27.95 -2.82
C THR A 282 -15.66 -27.50 -1.37
N PRO A 283 -16.65 -28.04 -0.62
CA PRO A 283 -16.92 -27.62 0.75
C PRO A 283 -15.97 -28.27 1.76
N ILE A 284 -15.51 -27.49 2.74
CA ILE A 284 -14.94 -28.01 3.99
C ILE A 284 -15.60 -27.26 5.15
N ASP A 285 -16.28 -27.97 6.04
CA ASP A 285 -17.10 -27.34 7.08
C ASP A 285 -16.29 -26.77 8.23
N ARG A 286 -15.14 -27.39 8.54
CA ARG A 286 -14.37 -27.05 9.73
C ARG A 286 -12.88 -27.25 9.50
N ILE A 287 -12.13 -26.16 9.54
CA ILE A 287 -10.67 -26.14 9.49
C ILE A 287 -10.19 -25.39 10.74
N ARG A 288 -9.37 -26.04 11.58
CA ARG A 288 -8.80 -25.41 12.77
C ARG A 288 -7.46 -24.76 12.44
N LEU A 289 -7.27 -23.54 12.89
CA LEU A 289 -6.10 -22.73 12.57
C LEU A 289 -5.52 -22.08 13.83
N LYS A 290 -4.21 -21.92 13.82
CA LYS A 290 -3.47 -20.95 14.62
C LYS A 290 -2.97 -19.81 13.74
N ALA A 291 -2.74 -18.66 14.34
CA ALA A 291 -2.06 -17.54 13.68
C ALA A 291 -0.75 -18.04 13.03
N GLY A 292 -0.56 -17.72 11.74
CA GLY A 292 0.59 -18.15 10.95
C GLY A 292 0.47 -19.53 10.29
N ASP A 293 -0.57 -20.31 10.56
CA ASP A 293 -0.83 -21.55 9.80
C ASP A 293 -1.08 -21.23 8.33
N VAL A 294 -0.66 -22.14 7.45
CA VAL A 294 -0.81 -22.03 6.00
C VAL A 294 -1.94 -22.94 5.51
N LEU A 295 -2.76 -22.40 4.60
CA LEU A 295 -3.74 -23.14 3.82
C LEU A 295 -3.44 -22.96 2.33
N ASP A 296 -2.97 -24.01 1.69
CA ASP A 296 -2.63 -24.02 0.27
C ASP A 296 -3.81 -24.57 -0.56
N LEU A 297 -4.30 -23.74 -1.49
CA LEU A 297 -5.21 -24.14 -2.55
C LEU A 297 -4.37 -24.50 -3.78
N VAL A 298 -4.14 -25.80 -3.94
CA VAL A 298 -3.24 -26.36 -4.97
C VAL A 298 -4.07 -26.84 -6.14
N THR A 299 -3.66 -26.56 -7.38
CA THR A 299 -4.25 -27.15 -8.59
C THR A 299 -3.15 -27.64 -9.52
N ASP A 300 -3.23 -28.90 -9.91
CA ASP A 300 -2.30 -29.58 -10.83
C ASP A 300 -3.04 -30.32 -11.94
N CYS A 301 -2.34 -30.58 -13.04
CA CYS A 301 -2.79 -31.45 -14.12
C CYS A 301 -2.76 -32.92 -13.67
N ARG A 302 -3.59 -33.77 -14.30
CA ARG A 302 -3.65 -35.20 -13.92
C ARG A 302 -2.68 -36.04 -14.73
N GLY A 303 -2.54 -35.78 -16.02
CA GLY A 303 -1.54 -36.43 -16.89
C GLY A 303 -0.65 -35.41 -17.61
N ASN A 304 -1.27 -34.44 -18.26
CA ASN A 304 -0.60 -33.35 -18.96
C ASN A 304 -1.42 -32.06 -18.81
N GLU A 305 -0.76 -30.91 -18.92
CA GLU A 305 -1.39 -29.60 -18.75
C GLU A 305 -2.23 -29.13 -19.96
N GLY A 306 -2.28 -29.90 -21.04
CA GLY A 306 -2.96 -29.49 -22.26
C GLY A 306 -4.45 -29.25 -22.05
N TYR A 307 -4.90 -28.01 -22.29
CA TYR A 307 -6.28 -27.55 -22.16
C TYR A 307 -6.82 -27.49 -20.72
N ASP A 308 -5.96 -27.51 -19.72
CA ASP A 308 -6.32 -27.57 -18.29
C ASP A 308 -6.55 -26.19 -17.64
N THR A 309 -7.03 -25.20 -18.40
CA THR A 309 -7.52 -23.95 -17.81
C THR A 309 -8.63 -24.28 -16.81
N PHE A 310 -8.55 -23.74 -15.59
CA PHE A 310 -9.56 -23.99 -14.56
C PHE A 310 -10.10 -22.69 -13.99
N GLN A 311 -11.30 -22.77 -13.41
CA GLN A 311 -11.85 -21.77 -12.49
C GLN A 311 -11.99 -22.38 -11.11
N TRP A 312 -11.57 -21.65 -10.07
CA TRP A 312 -11.76 -22.08 -8.69
C TRP A 312 -11.92 -20.87 -7.78
N ARG A 313 -13.18 -20.48 -7.57
CA ARG A 313 -13.55 -19.39 -6.67
C ARG A 313 -13.79 -19.96 -5.28
N VAL A 314 -13.01 -19.52 -4.31
CA VAL A 314 -13.05 -20.02 -2.94
C VAL A 314 -13.32 -18.88 -1.97
N THR A 315 -14.25 -19.10 -1.05
CA THR A 315 -14.54 -18.27 0.12
C THR A 315 -14.08 -18.99 1.37
N LEU A 316 -13.17 -18.36 2.12
CA LEU A 316 -12.79 -18.72 3.48
C LEU A 316 -13.55 -17.83 4.44
N LYS A 317 -14.24 -18.42 5.43
CA LYS A 317 -15.02 -17.66 6.41
C LYS A 317 -14.78 -18.18 7.82
N TYR A 318 -14.40 -17.31 8.75
CA TYR A 318 -14.36 -17.67 10.18
C TYR A 318 -15.78 -17.98 10.68
N THR A 319 -15.94 -19.16 11.24
CA THR A 319 -17.17 -19.62 11.92
C THR A 319 -17.06 -19.46 13.43
N LYS A 320 -15.83 -19.46 13.96
CA LYS A 320 -15.49 -19.07 15.33
C LYS A 320 -14.09 -18.47 15.35
N ALA A 321 -13.93 -17.22 15.78
CA ALA A 321 -12.62 -16.61 15.99
C ALA A 321 -12.32 -16.59 17.49
N ASP A 322 -11.16 -17.12 17.89
CA ASP A 322 -10.71 -17.08 19.28
C ASP A 322 -9.75 -15.88 19.41
N GLY A 323 -10.19 -14.83 20.11
CA GLY A 323 -9.53 -13.52 20.09
C GLY A 323 -10.17 -12.56 19.09
N GLY A 324 -10.00 -11.25 19.31
CA GLY A 324 -10.65 -10.19 18.54
C GLY A 324 -10.41 -10.27 17.01
N ALA A 325 -11.14 -9.42 16.29
CA ALA A 325 -10.82 -8.91 14.95
C ALA A 325 -9.32 -9.01 14.58
N ASP A 326 -8.98 -9.32 13.32
CA ASP A 326 -7.67 -8.97 12.78
C ASP A 326 -7.55 -7.45 12.86
N ALA A 327 -6.39 -6.88 12.56
CA ALA A 327 -6.21 -5.43 12.69
C ALA A 327 -7.32 -4.59 11.99
N ALA A 328 -8.09 -5.19 11.06
CA ALA A 328 -9.22 -4.58 10.34
C ALA A 328 -10.62 -5.18 10.63
N GLY A 329 -10.80 -6.16 11.53
CA GLY A 329 -12.10 -6.80 11.80
C GLY A 329 -12.61 -7.78 10.73
N ARG A 330 -11.80 -8.16 9.76
CA ARG A 330 -12.23 -8.96 8.61
C ARG A 330 -12.41 -10.44 8.96
N THR A 331 -13.50 -11.07 8.56
CA THR A 331 -13.79 -12.49 8.87
C THR A 331 -13.92 -13.39 7.64
N THR A 332 -13.85 -12.81 6.44
CA THR A 332 -14.10 -13.49 5.17
C THR A 332 -13.05 -13.11 4.13
N TRP A 333 -12.47 -14.10 3.46
CA TRP A 333 -11.52 -13.94 2.35
C TRP A 333 -12.05 -14.67 1.12
N GLN A 334 -11.91 -14.05 -0.05
CA GLN A 334 -12.43 -14.58 -1.30
C GLN A 334 -11.35 -14.50 -2.37
N THR A 335 -11.07 -15.61 -3.05
CA THR A 335 -9.94 -15.69 -3.99
C THR A 335 -10.05 -14.72 -5.16
N LYS A 336 -11.26 -14.33 -5.56
CA LYS A 336 -11.50 -13.41 -6.68
C LYS A 336 -11.35 -11.95 -6.27
N GLU A 337 -12.00 -11.56 -5.18
CA GLU A 337 -12.08 -10.20 -4.67
C GLU A 337 -10.76 -9.77 -4.00
N ASP A 338 -10.02 -10.73 -3.45
CA ASP A 338 -8.71 -10.50 -2.85
C ASP A 338 -7.55 -10.68 -3.81
N PHE A 339 -7.83 -11.05 -5.07
CA PHE A 339 -6.77 -11.24 -6.05
C PHE A 339 -6.08 -9.91 -6.35
N GLY A 340 -4.77 -9.88 -6.18
CA GLY A 340 -3.97 -8.69 -6.41
C GLY A 340 -2.56 -9.00 -6.88
N GLY A 341 -1.96 -8.04 -7.56
CA GLY A 341 -0.55 -8.04 -7.90
C GLY A 341 0.35 -7.83 -6.68
N PRO A 342 1.67 -7.69 -6.90
CA PRO A 342 2.56 -7.31 -5.82
C PRO A 342 2.06 -5.99 -5.25
N THR A 343 1.65 -5.99 -3.98
CA THR A 343 1.54 -4.73 -3.24
C THR A 343 2.92 -4.09 -3.33
N ALA A 344 3.02 -2.91 -3.95
CA ALA A 344 4.27 -2.17 -4.03
C ALA A 344 4.96 -2.25 -2.67
N PRO A 345 6.27 -2.57 -2.61
CA PRO A 345 6.95 -2.74 -1.33
C PRO A 345 6.64 -1.51 -0.49
N LYS A 346 5.84 -1.70 0.58
CA LYS A 346 5.43 -0.57 1.43
C LYS A 346 6.73 0.10 1.84
N ALA A 347 6.90 1.36 1.48
CA ALA A 347 8.08 2.13 1.85
C ALA A 347 8.34 1.86 3.34
N LYS A 348 9.57 1.45 3.68
CA LYS A 348 9.95 1.04 5.05
C LYS A 348 9.26 1.96 6.06
N PRO A 349 8.45 1.45 7.00
CA PRO A 349 7.72 2.32 7.93
C PRO A 349 8.66 3.36 8.56
N LEU A 350 8.20 4.60 8.65
CA LEU A 350 8.99 5.68 9.25
C LEU A 350 9.33 5.32 10.71
N GLY A 351 10.58 5.58 11.12
CA GLY A 351 10.99 5.55 12.52
C GLY A 351 10.34 6.68 13.34
N GLY A 352 10.47 6.66 14.67
CA GLY A 352 9.82 7.64 15.56
C GLY A 352 10.13 9.10 15.20
N TRP A 353 11.42 9.42 14.98
CA TRP A 353 11.84 10.77 14.56
C TRP A 353 11.36 11.14 13.14
N GLU A 354 11.35 10.19 12.21
CA GLU A 354 10.85 10.43 10.85
C GLU A 354 9.33 10.67 10.85
N LYS A 355 8.57 9.97 11.72
CA LYS A 355 7.14 10.23 11.95
C LYS A 355 6.91 11.60 12.56
N TYR A 356 7.74 11.99 13.53
CA TYR A 356 7.65 13.32 14.12
C TYR A 356 7.95 14.41 13.08
N ALA A 357 8.99 14.23 12.28
CA ALA A 357 9.29 15.11 11.14
C ALA A 357 8.12 15.18 10.15
N GLN A 358 7.50 14.04 9.81
CA GLN A 358 6.30 14.02 8.98
C GLN A 358 5.15 14.83 9.59
N ALA A 359 4.89 14.68 10.89
CA ALA A 359 3.83 15.42 11.57
C ALA A 359 4.06 16.94 11.49
N LEU A 360 5.31 17.40 11.66
CA LEU A 360 5.66 18.81 11.50
C LEU A 360 5.53 19.28 10.04
N LEU A 361 5.93 18.46 9.06
CA LEU A 361 5.76 18.77 7.63
C LEU A 361 4.30 18.93 7.19
N LEU A 362 3.37 18.33 7.94
CA LEU A 362 1.93 18.37 7.66
C LEU A 362 1.15 19.30 8.59
N SER A 363 1.85 20.06 9.44
CA SER A 363 1.21 20.99 10.36
C SER A 363 0.61 22.18 9.62
N ASN A 364 -0.41 22.79 10.21
CA ASN A 364 -0.95 24.05 9.69
C ASN A 364 0.10 25.16 9.67
N GLU A 365 1.07 25.13 10.57
CA GLU A 365 2.13 26.14 10.66
C GLU A 365 3.06 26.09 9.43
N LEU A 366 3.29 24.91 8.83
CA LEU A 366 4.05 24.84 7.58
C LEU A 366 3.18 25.11 6.34
N VAL A 367 1.94 24.62 6.34
CA VAL A 367 1.09 24.59 5.14
C VAL A 367 0.36 25.92 4.91
N PHE A 368 0.32 26.80 5.91
CA PHE A 368 -0.28 28.13 5.79
C PHE A 368 0.78 29.21 5.94
N VAL A 369 0.71 30.22 5.07
CA VAL A 369 1.51 31.44 5.14
C VAL A 369 0.75 32.48 5.96
N ASP A 370 1.52 33.09 6.85
CA ASP A 370 1.08 34.06 7.83
C ASP A 370 1.03 35.51 7.37
#